data_AF-A0A7G1I500-F1
#
_entry.id   AF-A0A7G1I500-F1
#
_cell.length_a   1.000
_cell.length_b   1.000
_cell.length_c   1.000
_cell.angle_alpha   90.00
_cell.angle_beta   90.00
_cell.angle_gamma   90.00
#
_symmetry.space_group_name_H-M   'P 1'
#
loop_
_entity.id
_entity.type
_entity.pdbx_description
1 polymer ?
#
loop_
_entity_poly.entity_id
_entity_poly.type
_entity_poly.pdbx_seq_one_letter_code
_entity_poly.pdbx_strand_id
1 'polypeptide(L)'
;MAYIRERTTGQLDKFGNPVVSYQVVWREPVRDEFGAPTGTFKQTSETFPTERKAKVHQRKVENELESTAGVSPSSQKAKANMPVGHYAKQYLDGLVGTVDDYTIDGYAKIYRTHLAPVFGSRPVASITTADVTAFRAALLAPYKARAVKGSKPKTATRSPKTVKHIVGTLKRILDTAQDDQAIAANPVVSGRRRHTTKRRAASDGKQPFKHRPLTANQVASVVDWIARNGSQGRGNEVYALAVLLQHTQEFVPASCRGCRCGTSL
;
A
#
# COMPACT_ATOMS: atom_id res chain seq x y z
N MET A 1 -6.47 29.65 20.85
CA MET A 1 -7.64 30.52 20.70
C MET A 1 -7.72 30.99 19.25
N ALA A 2 -8.87 30.78 18.60
CA ALA A 2 -9.12 31.22 17.23
C ALA A 2 -10.06 32.43 17.26
N TYR A 3 -9.85 33.43 16.40
CA TYR A 3 -10.71 34.61 16.33
C TYR A 3 -10.96 35.02 14.88
N ILE A 4 -12.08 35.69 14.64
CA ILE A 4 -12.48 36.18 13.31
C ILE A 4 -12.08 37.64 13.20
N ARG A 5 -11.42 38.01 12.10
CA ARG A 5 -11.19 39.39 11.70
C ARG A 5 -11.94 39.68 10.41
N GLU A 6 -12.61 40.81 10.34
CA GLU A 6 -13.22 41.30 9.11
C GLU A 6 -12.18 42.00 8.24
N ARG A 7 -12.23 41.76 6.94
CA ARG A 7 -11.47 42.49 5.93
C ARG A 7 -12.40 42.93 4.82
N THR A 8 -12.49 44.23 4.62
CA THR A 8 -13.08 44.80 3.42
C THR A 8 -12.22 44.42 2.22
N THR A 9 -12.79 43.63 1.31
CA THR A 9 -12.19 43.34 0.01
C THR A 9 -12.32 44.61 -0.83
N GLY A 10 -11.29 44.97 -1.61
CA GLY A 10 -11.33 46.14 -2.50
C GLY A 10 -12.31 46.03 -3.67
N GLN A 11 -13.22 45.05 -3.64
CA GLN A 11 -14.26 44.84 -4.63
C GLN A 11 -15.58 45.39 -4.09
N LEU A 12 -16.32 46.07 -4.97
CA LEU A 12 -17.63 46.63 -4.70
C LEU A 12 -18.70 45.68 -5.25
N ASP A 13 -19.76 45.49 -4.48
CA ASP A 13 -20.98 44.78 -4.92
C ASP A 13 -21.71 45.60 -6.00
N LYS A 14 -22.65 44.98 -6.71
CA LYS A 14 -23.57 45.61 -7.67
C LYS A 14 -24.31 46.83 -7.12
N PHE A 15 -24.46 46.95 -5.79
CA PHE A 15 -25.05 48.09 -5.11
C PHE A 15 -24.03 49.11 -4.56
N GLY A 16 -22.74 48.96 -4.87
CA GLY A 16 -21.68 49.90 -4.45
C GLY A 16 -21.19 49.72 -3.01
N ASN A 17 -21.59 48.65 -2.32
CA ASN A 17 -21.08 48.32 -0.98
C ASN A 17 -19.76 47.54 -1.08
N PRO A 18 -18.78 47.79 -0.21
CA PRO A 18 -17.54 47.01 -0.20
C PRO A 18 -17.84 45.57 0.25
N VAL A 19 -17.39 44.59 -0.54
CA VAL A 19 -17.56 43.17 -0.21
C VAL A 19 -16.74 42.87 1.05
N VAL A 20 -17.37 42.38 2.11
CA VAL A 20 -16.68 42.00 3.35
C VAL A 20 -16.26 40.53 3.27
N SER A 21 -14.99 40.26 3.54
CA SER A 21 -14.42 38.93 3.70
C SER A 21 -14.08 38.68 5.17
N TYR A 22 -14.31 37.47 5.65
CA TYR A 22 -14.10 37.08 7.04
C TYR A 22 -12.88 36.19 7.13
N GLN A 23 -11.85 36.60 7.85
CA GLN A 23 -10.63 35.81 8.00
C GLN A 23 -10.57 35.22 9.40
N VAL A 24 -10.51 33.89 9.47
CA VAL A 24 -10.31 33.18 10.73
C VAL A 24 -8.80 33.10 10.96
N VAL A 25 -8.34 33.60 12.10
CA VAL A 25 -6.93 33.59 12.51
C VAL A 25 -6.82 32.71 13.73
N TRP A 26 -5.89 31.76 13.71
CA TRP A 26 -5.59 30.92 14.86
C TRP A 26 -4.09 30.74 15.04
N ARG A 27 -3.70 30.45 16.29
CA ARG A 27 -2.32 30.18 16.68
C ARG A 27 -2.13 28.68 16.82
N GLU A 28 -1.23 28.12 16.04
CA GLU A 28 -0.85 26.71 16.11
C GLU A 28 0.50 26.59 16.82
N PRO A 29 0.65 25.71 17.83
CA PRO A 29 1.95 25.47 18.43
C PRO A 29 2.88 24.86 17.37
N VAL A 30 4.03 25.48 17.15
CA VAL A 30 5.12 24.88 16.40
C VAL A 30 5.63 23.71 17.24
N ARG A 31 5.70 22.54 16.61
CA ARG A 31 6.21 21.32 17.22
C ARG A 31 7.54 20.96 16.58
N ASP A 32 8.43 20.38 17.38
CA ASP A 32 9.73 19.89 16.91
C ASP A 32 9.58 18.57 16.12
N GLU A 33 10.70 18.02 15.66
CA GLU A 33 10.76 16.77 14.89
C GLU A 33 10.16 15.55 15.62
N PHE A 34 9.98 15.64 16.94
CA PHE A 34 9.42 14.59 17.80
C PHE A 34 7.98 14.88 18.23
N GLY A 35 7.38 15.97 17.75
CA GLY A 35 6.01 16.33 18.05
C GLY A 35 5.82 16.98 19.42
N ALA A 36 6.88 17.36 20.14
CA ALA A 36 6.75 18.13 21.37
C ALA A 36 6.50 19.62 21.05
N PRO A 37 5.60 20.32 21.78
CA PRO A 37 5.35 21.74 21.56
C PRO A 37 6.59 22.55 21.94
N THR A 38 7.20 23.23 20.96
CA THR A 38 8.44 24.00 21.11
C THR A 38 8.23 25.34 21.84
N GLY A 39 7.02 25.59 22.38
CA GLY A 39 6.63 26.85 23.03
C GLY A 39 6.42 28.03 22.09
N THR A 40 6.80 27.92 20.82
CA THR A 40 6.56 28.93 19.78
C THR A 40 5.24 28.65 19.08
N PHE A 41 4.51 29.71 18.69
CA PHE A 41 3.23 29.59 18.00
C PHE A 41 3.31 30.23 16.61
N LYS A 42 2.90 29.49 15.58
CA LYS A 42 2.74 30.02 14.22
C LYS A 42 1.31 30.52 14.04
N GLN A 43 1.18 31.75 13.54
CA GLN A 43 -0.11 32.33 13.21
C GLN A 43 -0.50 31.90 11.80
N THR A 44 -1.59 31.13 11.69
CA THR A 44 -2.16 30.68 10.42
C THR A 44 -3.50 31.39 10.22
N SER A 45 -3.90 31.61 8.97
CA SER A 45 -5.17 32.27 8.67
C SER A 45 -5.79 31.76 7.38
N GLU A 46 -7.11 31.60 7.38
CA GLU A 46 -7.90 31.28 6.19
C GLU A 46 -9.04 32.29 6.02
N THR A 47 -9.30 32.68 4.77
CA THR A 47 -10.29 33.71 4.41
C THR A 47 -11.55 33.05 3.85
N PHE A 48 -12.71 33.49 4.32
CA PHE A 48 -14.03 33.01 3.94
C PHE A 48 -14.90 34.16 3.43
N PRO A 49 -15.81 33.89 2.48
CA PRO A 49 -16.68 34.92 1.90
C PRO A 49 -17.89 35.27 2.79
N THR A 50 -18.21 34.49 3.82
CA THR A 50 -19.38 34.74 4.68
C THR A 50 -19.10 34.49 6.16
N GLU A 51 -19.71 35.30 7.01
CA GLU A 51 -19.57 35.23 8.48
C GLU A 51 -19.99 33.87 9.03
N ARG A 52 -21.09 33.33 8.51
CA ARG A 52 -21.63 32.03 8.94
C ARG A 52 -20.66 30.89 8.64
N LYS A 53 -19.95 30.92 7.50
CA LYS A 53 -18.91 29.93 7.17
C LYS A 53 -17.67 30.11 8.05
N ALA A 54 -17.28 31.35 8.33
CA ALA A 54 -16.16 31.66 9.24
C ALA A 54 -16.42 31.18 10.67
N LYS A 55 -17.63 31.39 11.22
CA LYS A 55 -18.03 30.92 12.56
C LYS A 55 -18.06 29.39 12.67
N VAL A 56 -18.55 28.69 11.64
CA VAL A 56 -18.54 27.22 11.62
C VAL A 56 -17.09 26.70 11.57
N HIS A 57 -16.23 27.33 10.77
CA HIS A 57 -14.82 26.96 10.69
C HIS A 57 -14.06 27.28 11.98
N GLN A 58 -14.35 28.42 12.63
CA GLN A 58 -13.76 28.79 13.93
C GLN A 58 -14.08 27.73 15.00
N ARG A 59 -15.36 27.34 15.14
CA ARG A 59 -15.77 26.29 16.08
C ARG A 59 -15.11 24.95 15.78
N LYS A 60 -14.92 24.62 14.50
CA LYS A 60 -14.24 23.39 14.09
C LYS A 60 -12.76 23.43 14.48
N VAL A 61 -12.07 24.54 14.23
CA VAL A 61 -10.67 24.73 14.62
C VAL A 61 -10.51 24.74 16.14
N GLU A 62 -11.41 25.36 16.90
CA GLU A 62 -11.38 25.33 18.37
C GLU A 62 -11.61 23.92 18.90
N ASN A 63 -12.63 23.21 18.42
CA ASN A 63 -12.86 21.82 18.80
C ASN A 63 -11.69 20.90 18.42
N GLU A 64 -11.03 21.12 17.29
CA GLU A 64 -9.87 20.33 16.87
C GLU A 64 -8.62 20.66 17.71
N LEU A 65 -8.40 21.93 18.08
CA LEU A 65 -7.34 22.37 18.98
C LEU A 65 -7.56 21.92 20.44
N GLU A 66 -8.82 21.87 20.90
CA GLU A 66 -9.20 21.36 22.22
C GLU A 66 -9.25 19.83 22.26
N SER A 67 -9.50 19.16 21.13
CA SER A 67 -9.45 17.70 21.08
C SER A 67 -8.03 17.24 21.44
N THR A 68 -7.97 16.31 22.38
CA THR A 68 -6.75 15.70 22.95
C THR A 68 -5.86 14.99 21.92
N ALA A 69 -6.24 14.99 20.64
CA ALA A 69 -5.49 14.43 19.52
C ALA A 69 -4.28 15.30 19.12
N GLY A 70 -4.22 16.58 19.49
CA GLY A 70 -3.00 17.40 19.40
C GLY A 70 -2.46 17.67 17.98
N VAL A 71 -3.20 17.32 16.93
CA VAL A 71 -2.81 17.55 15.53
C VAL A 71 -3.32 18.93 15.08
N SER A 72 -2.41 19.81 14.68
CA SER A 72 -2.84 21.10 14.12
C SER A 72 -3.50 20.90 12.74
N PRO A 73 -4.65 21.54 12.45
CA PRO A 73 -5.34 21.39 11.16
C PRO A 73 -4.46 21.71 9.95
N SER A 74 -3.57 22.69 10.08
CA SER A 74 -2.60 23.03 9.02
C SER A 74 -1.56 21.93 8.79
N SER A 75 -1.03 21.34 9.86
CA SER A 75 -0.09 20.21 9.74
C SER A 75 -0.76 18.97 9.14
N GLN A 76 -2.01 18.72 9.50
CA GLN A 76 -2.79 17.62 8.93
C GLN A 76 -3.04 17.85 7.43
N LYS A 77 -3.42 19.07 7.04
CA LYS A 77 -3.61 19.46 5.64
C LYS A 77 -2.31 19.35 4.84
N ALA A 78 -1.17 19.72 5.42
CA ALA A 78 0.13 19.55 4.79
C ALA A 78 0.46 18.05 4.57
N LYS A 79 0.29 17.21 5.58
CA LYS A 79 0.47 15.75 5.48
C LYS A 79 -0.50 15.11 4.48
N ALA A 80 -1.76 15.54 4.47
CA ALA A 80 -2.80 15.09 3.54
C ALA A 80 -2.49 15.41 2.07
N ASN A 81 -1.80 16.53 1.83
CA ASN A 81 -1.37 16.97 0.50
C ASN A 81 -0.08 16.31 0.02
N MET A 82 0.63 15.57 0.88
CA MET A 82 1.81 14.82 0.45
C MET A 82 1.45 13.73 -0.56
N PRO A 83 2.33 13.46 -1.54
CA PRO A 83 2.09 12.43 -2.53
C PRO A 83 2.14 11.04 -1.90
N VAL A 84 1.40 10.08 -2.44
CA VAL A 84 1.46 8.66 -2.00
C VAL A 84 2.89 8.11 -2.04
N GLY A 85 3.71 8.57 -3.00
CA GLY A 85 5.09 8.14 -3.10
C GLY A 85 5.94 8.46 -1.88
N HIS A 86 5.61 9.51 -1.12
CA HIS A 86 6.28 9.84 0.13
C HIS A 86 6.04 8.73 1.17
N TYR A 87 4.78 8.41 1.43
CA TYR A 87 4.41 7.35 2.38
C TYR A 87 4.81 5.95 1.89
N ALA A 88 4.88 5.74 0.58
CA ALA A 88 5.39 4.49 0.03
C ALA A 88 6.88 4.28 0.37
N LYS A 89 7.67 5.35 0.33
CA LYS A 89 9.07 5.31 0.75
C LYS A 89 9.17 5.03 2.25
N GLN A 90 8.43 5.77 3.07
CA GLN A 90 8.40 5.57 4.52
C GLN A 90 8.01 4.14 4.93
N TYR A 91 7.01 3.55 4.27
CA TYR A 91 6.64 2.16 4.47
C TYR A 91 7.77 1.19 4.12
N LEU A 92 8.46 1.39 3.00
CA LEU A 92 9.57 0.52 2.58
C LEU A 92 10.79 0.67 3.50
N ASP A 93 11.14 1.90 3.88
CA ASP A 93 12.25 2.19 4.79
C ASP A 93 11.99 1.61 6.18
N GLY A 94 10.74 1.63 6.66
CA GLY A 94 10.34 1.03 7.94
C GLY A 94 10.37 -0.51 7.96
N LEU A 95 10.45 -1.18 6.81
CA LEU A 95 10.59 -2.63 6.74
C LEU A 95 12.05 -3.09 6.86
N VAL A 96 13.01 -2.20 6.64
CA VAL A 96 14.44 -2.53 6.69
C VAL A 96 14.79 -3.03 8.11
N GLY A 97 15.42 -4.20 8.18
CA GLY A 97 15.79 -4.84 9.44
C GLY A 97 14.67 -5.65 10.13
N THR A 98 13.41 -5.53 9.69
CA THR A 98 12.29 -6.37 10.19
C THR A 98 11.87 -7.46 9.21
N VAL A 99 12.09 -7.23 7.92
CA VAL A 99 11.73 -8.14 6.83
C VAL A 99 12.93 -8.36 5.92
N ASP A 100 13.03 -9.58 5.37
CA ASP A 100 14.08 -9.96 4.42
C ASP A 100 14.08 -9.07 3.15
N ASP A 101 15.29 -8.71 2.69
CA ASP A 101 15.50 -7.76 1.60
C ASP A 101 14.80 -8.18 0.30
N TYR A 102 14.75 -9.49 0.01
CA TYR A 102 14.05 -10.00 -1.18
C TYR A 102 12.55 -9.68 -1.15
N THR A 103 11.95 -9.68 0.05
CA THR A 103 10.53 -9.35 0.22
C THR A 103 10.30 -7.84 0.09
N ILE A 104 11.22 -7.02 0.58
CA ILE A 104 11.19 -5.56 0.42
C ILE A 104 11.28 -5.20 -1.06
N ASP A 105 12.21 -5.81 -1.80
CA ASP A 105 12.35 -5.64 -3.25
C ASP A 105 11.09 -6.09 -4.00
N GLY A 106 10.47 -7.17 -3.55
CA GLY A 106 9.17 -7.63 -4.05
C GLY A 106 8.09 -6.54 -3.92
N TYR A 107 7.97 -5.90 -2.76
CA TYR A 107 7.02 -4.80 -2.55
C TYR A 107 7.39 -3.56 -3.34
N ALA A 108 8.66 -3.19 -3.40
CA ALA A 108 9.14 -2.04 -4.16
C ALA A 108 8.86 -2.22 -5.67
N LYS A 109 9.04 -3.44 -6.20
CA LYS A 109 8.71 -3.77 -7.59
C LYS A 109 7.23 -3.65 -7.88
N ILE A 110 6.37 -4.14 -6.98
CA ILE A 110 4.92 -3.99 -7.10
C ILE A 110 4.53 -2.51 -7.14
N TYR A 111 5.10 -1.70 -6.22
CA TYR A 111 4.86 -0.27 -6.16
C TYR A 111 5.26 0.42 -7.47
N ARG A 112 6.52 0.27 -7.90
CA ARG A 112 7.06 0.91 -9.11
C ARG A 112 6.29 0.53 -10.37
N THR A 113 5.87 -0.73 -10.49
CA THR A 113 5.24 -1.24 -11.72
C THR A 113 3.75 -0.87 -11.81
N HIS A 114 3.03 -0.89 -10.70
CA HIS A 114 1.56 -0.82 -10.72
C HIS A 114 0.98 0.37 -9.99
N LEU A 115 1.58 0.83 -8.89
CA LEU A 115 1.02 1.87 -8.05
C LEU A 115 1.57 3.25 -8.41
N ALA A 116 2.88 3.36 -8.64
CA ALA A 116 3.54 4.62 -8.96
C ALA A 116 2.94 5.33 -10.19
N PRO A 117 2.60 4.64 -11.31
CA PRO A 117 2.04 5.32 -12.48
C PRO A 117 0.65 5.92 -12.27
N VAL A 118 -0.12 5.42 -11.29
CA VAL A 118 -1.53 5.81 -11.09
C VAL A 118 -1.69 6.73 -9.88
N PHE A 119 -1.03 6.38 -8.76
CA PHE A 119 -1.21 7.05 -7.48
C PHE A 119 0.04 7.77 -6.99
N GLY A 120 1.22 7.50 -7.56
CA GLY A 120 2.49 7.95 -6.99
C GLY A 120 2.59 9.47 -6.77
N SER A 121 2.09 10.27 -7.72
CA SER A 121 2.07 11.73 -7.66
C SER A 121 0.79 12.32 -7.07
N ARG A 122 -0.25 11.50 -6.84
CA ARG A 122 -1.53 11.98 -6.31
C ARG A 122 -1.37 12.25 -4.81
N PRO A 123 -1.98 13.33 -4.28
CA PRO A 123 -2.01 13.58 -2.85
C PRO A 123 -2.87 12.50 -2.17
N VAL A 124 -2.47 12.04 -0.99
CA VAL A 124 -3.15 10.93 -0.29
C VAL A 124 -4.62 11.25 -0.02
N ALA A 125 -4.95 12.49 0.36
CA ALA A 125 -6.33 12.89 0.62
C ALA A 125 -7.24 12.91 -0.61
N SER A 126 -6.67 12.91 -1.83
CA SER A 126 -7.48 12.83 -3.06
C SER A 126 -7.91 11.42 -3.44
N ILE A 127 -7.40 10.39 -2.74
CA ILE A 127 -7.68 9.01 -3.09
C ILE A 127 -9.00 8.60 -2.46
N THR A 128 -9.97 8.36 -3.33
CA THR A 128 -11.29 7.91 -2.92
C THR A 128 -11.40 6.39 -2.99
N THR A 129 -12.45 5.86 -2.36
CA THR A 129 -12.81 4.44 -2.43
C THR A 129 -13.17 4.05 -3.87
N ALA A 130 -13.82 4.96 -4.61
CA ALA A 130 -14.16 4.80 -6.01
C ALA A 130 -12.90 4.62 -6.88
N ASP A 131 -11.87 5.44 -6.67
CA ASP A 131 -10.57 5.30 -7.35
C ASP A 131 -9.97 3.91 -7.15
N VAL A 132 -9.98 3.38 -5.92
CA VAL A 132 -9.45 2.05 -5.59
C VAL A 132 -10.26 0.95 -6.29
N THR A 133 -11.59 1.07 -6.32
CA THR A 133 -12.45 0.10 -7.03
C THR A 133 -12.23 0.13 -8.55
N ALA A 134 -12.12 1.31 -9.14
CA ALA A 134 -11.81 1.49 -10.56
C ALA A 134 -10.44 0.92 -10.91
N PHE A 135 -9.42 1.19 -10.08
CA PHE A 135 -8.08 0.63 -10.24
C PHE A 135 -8.09 -0.90 -10.17
N ARG A 136 -8.81 -1.47 -9.21
CA ARG A 136 -8.95 -2.93 -9.10
C ARG A 136 -9.64 -3.55 -10.32
N ALA A 137 -10.67 -2.89 -10.87
CA ALA A 137 -11.32 -3.31 -12.09
C ALA A 137 -10.36 -3.24 -13.30
N ALA A 138 -9.57 -2.16 -13.41
CA ALA A 138 -8.57 -2.00 -14.46
C ALA A 138 -7.45 -3.07 -14.38
N LEU A 139 -7.07 -3.51 -13.19
CA LEU A 139 -6.09 -4.59 -13.03
C LEU A 139 -6.61 -5.96 -13.49
N LEU A 140 -7.92 -6.20 -13.30
CA LEU A 140 -8.59 -7.43 -13.74
C LEU A 140 -8.98 -7.40 -15.22
N ALA A 141 -9.01 -6.22 -15.83
CA ALA A 141 -9.27 -6.10 -17.26
C ALA A 141 -8.17 -6.79 -18.08
N PRO A 142 -8.53 -7.40 -19.22
CA PRO A 142 -7.57 -7.99 -20.12
C PRO A 142 -6.59 -6.92 -20.64
N TYR A 143 -5.31 -7.25 -20.65
CA TYR A 143 -4.25 -6.36 -21.14
C TYR A 143 -3.45 -7.05 -22.24
N LYS A 144 -2.85 -6.25 -23.13
CA LYS A 144 -1.93 -6.75 -24.14
C LYS A 144 -0.61 -7.12 -23.46
N ALA A 145 -0.32 -8.41 -23.36
CA ALA A 145 0.96 -8.86 -22.85
C ALA A 145 2.07 -8.43 -23.80
N ARG A 146 3.22 -8.04 -23.24
CA ARG A 146 4.40 -7.66 -24.03
C ARG A 146 4.81 -8.87 -24.86
N ALA A 147 4.85 -8.70 -26.17
CA ALA A 147 5.29 -9.74 -27.09
C ALA A 147 6.76 -10.08 -26.81
N VAL A 148 7.05 -11.36 -26.62
CA VAL A 148 8.43 -11.86 -26.68
C VAL A 148 8.86 -11.80 -28.16
N LYS A 149 10.14 -11.48 -28.42
CA LYS A 149 10.69 -11.39 -29.77
C LYS A 149 10.32 -12.64 -30.59
N GLY A 150 9.55 -12.45 -31.67
CA GLY A 150 9.04 -13.54 -32.53
C GLY A 150 7.64 -14.05 -32.21
N SER A 151 6.93 -13.51 -31.21
CA SER A 151 5.55 -13.91 -30.86
C SER A 151 4.53 -12.78 -31.08
N LYS A 152 3.33 -13.13 -31.54
CA LYS A 152 2.20 -12.18 -31.63
C LYS A 152 1.77 -11.74 -30.22
N PRO A 153 1.38 -10.47 -30.01
CA PRO A 153 0.90 -9.99 -28.72
C PRO A 153 -0.36 -10.76 -28.32
N LYS A 154 -0.34 -11.38 -27.13
CA LYS A 154 -1.47 -12.13 -26.60
C LYS A 154 -2.24 -11.26 -25.60
N THR A 155 -3.55 -11.35 -25.64
CA THR A 155 -4.41 -10.79 -24.61
C THR A 155 -4.30 -11.69 -23.38
N ALA A 156 -3.85 -11.12 -22.26
CA ALA A 156 -3.68 -11.84 -21.01
C ALA A 156 -4.52 -11.19 -19.90
N THR A 157 -4.98 -12.03 -18.98
CA THR A 157 -5.68 -11.58 -17.76
C THR A 157 -4.79 -11.83 -16.57
N ARG A 158 -4.70 -10.85 -15.66
CA ARG A 158 -3.90 -11.01 -14.43
C ARG A 158 -4.57 -11.99 -13.48
N SER A 159 -3.76 -12.78 -12.78
CA SER A 159 -4.26 -13.66 -11.73
C SER A 159 -4.90 -12.83 -10.59
N PRO A 160 -6.07 -13.25 -10.06
CA PRO A 160 -6.68 -12.61 -8.89
C PRO A 160 -5.73 -12.54 -7.67
N LYS A 161 -4.81 -13.50 -7.53
CA LYS A 161 -3.79 -13.50 -6.47
C LYS A 161 -2.84 -12.31 -6.61
N THR A 162 -2.38 -12.03 -7.84
CA THR A 162 -1.52 -10.87 -8.12
C THR A 162 -2.23 -9.56 -7.83
N VAL A 163 -3.50 -9.43 -8.26
CA VAL A 163 -4.31 -8.23 -7.96
C VAL A 163 -4.47 -8.04 -6.44
N LYS A 164 -4.71 -9.12 -5.69
CA LYS A 164 -4.75 -9.09 -4.22
C LYS A 164 -3.45 -8.56 -3.61
N HIS A 165 -2.28 -9.00 -4.12
CA HIS A 165 -0.99 -8.52 -3.61
C HIS A 165 -0.74 -7.05 -3.94
N ILE A 166 -1.11 -6.59 -5.14
CA ILE A 166 -0.99 -5.17 -5.53
C ILE A 166 -1.85 -4.29 -4.62
N VAL A 167 -3.15 -4.62 -4.49
CA VAL A 167 -4.08 -3.86 -3.64
C VAL A 167 -3.70 -3.97 -2.16
N GLY A 168 -3.19 -5.12 -1.71
CA GLY A 168 -2.68 -5.29 -0.35
C GLY A 168 -1.46 -4.42 -0.05
N THR A 169 -0.59 -4.21 -1.03
CA THR A 169 0.57 -3.30 -0.89
C THR A 169 0.10 -1.85 -0.78
N LEU A 170 -0.87 -1.45 -1.63
CA LEU A 170 -1.49 -0.12 -1.52
C LEU A 170 -2.14 0.10 -0.15
N LYS A 171 -2.82 -0.92 0.38
CA LYS A 171 -3.44 -0.85 1.71
C LYS A 171 -2.40 -0.48 2.77
N ARG A 172 -1.26 -1.19 2.80
CA ARG A 172 -0.21 -0.98 3.81
C ARG A 172 0.42 0.40 3.73
N ILE A 173 0.65 0.92 2.51
CA ILE A 173 1.15 2.28 2.31
C ILE A 173 0.16 3.32 2.87
N LEU A 174 -1.15 3.10 2.64
CA LEU A 174 -2.18 3.99 3.18
C LEU A 174 -2.43 3.79 4.68
N ASP A 175 -2.15 2.60 5.23
CA ASP A 175 -2.13 2.37 6.68
C ASP A 175 -1.03 3.25 7.31
N THR A 176 0.19 3.32 6.74
CA THR A 176 1.25 4.25 7.20
C THR A 176 0.81 5.71 7.16
N ALA A 177 0.09 6.14 6.11
CA ALA A 177 -0.44 7.50 6.04
C ALA A 177 -1.55 7.76 7.08
N GLN A 178 -2.31 6.73 7.45
CA GLN A 178 -3.31 6.81 8.52
C GLN A 178 -2.65 6.89 9.89
N ASP A 179 -1.57 6.12 10.12
CA ASP A 179 -0.79 6.15 11.36
C ASP A 179 -0.15 7.53 11.57
N ASP A 180 0.31 8.19 10.50
CA ASP A 180 0.80 9.58 10.51
C ASP A 180 -0.30 10.64 10.65
N GLN A 181 -1.56 10.21 10.77
CA GLN A 181 -2.79 11.01 10.84
C GLN A 181 -3.03 11.91 9.62
N ALA A 182 -2.42 11.58 8.48
CA ALA A 182 -2.63 12.31 7.22
C ALA A 182 -4.03 12.08 6.63
N ILE A 183 -4.60 10.90 6.89
CA ILE A 183 -5.98 10.55 6.55
C ILE A 183 -6.70 10.00 7.77
N ALA A 184 -8.01 10.28 7.86
CA ALA A 184 -8.83 9.78 8.96
C ALA A 184 -9.11 8.27 8.87
N ALA A 185 -9.20 7.72 7.65
CA ALA A 185 -9.48 6.30 7.44
C ALA A 185 -8.95 5.83 6.09
N ASN A 186 -8.46 4.59 6.05
CA ASN A 186 -7.96 3.97 4.82
C ASN A 186 -9.10 3.68 3.81
N PRO A 187 -9.07 4.28 2.60
CA PRO A 187 -10.10 4.10 1.58
C PRO A 187 -10.14 2.68 0.99
N VAL A 188 -9.12 1.85 1.23
CA VAL A 188 -9.10 0.43 0.80
C VAL A 188 -9.96 -0.45 1.71
N VAL A 189 -10.16 -0.05 2.97
CA VAL A 189 -10.87 -0.86 4.00
C VAL A 189 -12.38 -0.67 3.95
N SER A 190 -12.85 0.52 3.57
CA SER A 190 -14.28 0.86 3.46
C SER A 190 -15.03 0.03 2.41
N GLY A 191 -14.29 -0.58 1.47
CA GLY A 191 -14.76 -1.70 0.64
C GLY A 191 -14.83 -3.02 1.41
N ARG A 192 -15.48 -3.02 2.59
CA ARG A 192 -15.79 -4.26 3.33
C ARG A 192 -16.48 -5.18 2.34
N ARG A 193 -15.85 -6.32 2.06
CA ARG A 193 -16.25 -7.32 1.04
C ARG A 193 -17.78 -7.50 0.99
N ARG A 194 -18.51 -6.73 0.15
CA ARG A 194 -19.91 -7.00 -0.22
C ARG A 194 -20.05 -8.19 -1.17
N HIS A 195 -18.98 -8.95 -1.34
CA HIS A 195 -19.04 -10.31 -1.84
C HIS A 195 -18.28 -11.19 -0.86
N THR A 196 -19.03 -11.84 0.03
CA THR A 196 -18.63 -13.18 0.42
C THR A 196 -18.67 -13.97 -0.89
N THR A 197 -17.50 -14.16 -1.51
CA THR A 197 -17.32 -15.24 -2.46
C THR A 197 -17.26 -16.52 -1.64
N LYS A 198 -18.42 -16.95 -1.11
CA LYS A 198 -18.71 -18.38 -1.21
C LYS A 198 -18.52 -18.68 -2.68
N ARG A 199 -17.39 -19.34 -2.97
CA ARG A 199 -16.91 -19.80 -4.28
C ARG A 199 -18.00 -19.66 -5.34
N ARG A 200 -18.04 -18.54 -6.07
CA ARG A 200 -18.53 -18.68 -7.45
C ARG A 200 -17.55 -19.65 -8.05
N ALA A 201 -18.06 -20.81 -8.46
CA ALA A 201 -17.34 -21.84 -9.17
C ALA A 201 -16.30 -21.16 -10.06
N ALA A 202 -15.05 -21.63 -9.99
CA ALA A 202 -13.96 -21.14 -10.81
C ALA A 202 -14.53 -20.79 -12.19
N SER A 203 -14.29 -19.59 -12.70
CA SER A 203 -14.78 -19.16 -14.02
C SER A 203 -14.28 -20.05 -15.17
N ASP A 204 -13.53 -21.10 -14.85
CA ASP A 204 -12.89 -22.11 -15.68
C ASP A 204 -13.40 -23.55 -15.38
N GLY A 205 -14.39 -23.74 -14.50
CA GLY A 205 -14.86 -25.08 -14.07
C GLY A 205 -13.83 -25.91 -13.29
N LYS A 206 -12.64 -25.37 -13.01
CA LYS A 206 -11.56 -26.08 -12.32
C LYS A 206 -11.87 -26.23 -10.83
N GLN A 207 -11.86 -27.49 -10.39
CA GLN A 207 -11.94 -27.88 -8.98
C GLN A 207 -10.87 -27.15 -8.15
N PRO A 208 -11.14 -26.84 -6.87
CA PRO A 208 -10.13 -26.27 -5.99
C PRO A 208 -8.89 -27.17 -5.92
N PHE A 209 -7.71 -26.56 -5.82
CA PHE A 209 -6.45 -27.30 -5.74
C PHE A 209 -6.47 -28.25 -4.53
N LYS A 210 -6.40 -29.55 -4.80
CA LYS A 210 -6.28 -30.60 -3.78
C LYS A 210 -4.81 -31.00 -3.71
N HIS A 211 -4.19 -30.83 -2.55
CA HIS A 211 -2.85 -31.33 -2.29
C HIS A 211 -2.84 -32.86 -2.45
N ARG A 212 -1.96 -33.37 -3.31
CA ARG A 212 -1.71 -34.81 -3.51
C ARG A 212 -0.25 -35.07 -3.16
N PRO A 213 0.10 -35.26 -1.86
CA PRO A 213 1.47 -35.55 -1.48
C PRO A 213 1.93 -36.86 -2.15
N LEU A 214 3.21 -36.91 -2.49
CA LEU A 214 3.83 -38.11 -3.06
C LEU A 214 3.89 -39.20 -1.99
N THR A 215 3.58 -40.44 -2.36
CA THR A 215 3.79 -41.60 -1.48
C THR A 215 5.25 -42.02 -1.48
N ALA A 216 5.70 -42.74 -0.44
CA ALA A 216 7.08 -43.21 -0.35
C ALA A 216 7.54 -43.99 -1.60
N ASN A 217 6.66 -44.83 -2.15
CA ASN A 217 6.95 -45.58 -3.38
C ASN A 217 7.14 -44.65 -4.60
N GLN A 218 6.32 -43.60 -4.71
CA GLN A 218 6.46 -42.61 -5.78
C GLN A 218 7.75 -41.80 -5.63
N VAL A 219 8.16 -41.48 -4.40
CA VAL A 219 9.45 -40.84 -4.13
C VAL A 219 10.60 -41.76 -4.55
N ALA A 220 10.56 -43.04 -4.19
CA ALA A 220 11.58 -44.01 -4.59
C ALA A 220 11.69 -44.14 -6.12
N SER A 221 10.56 -44.19 -6.83
CA SER A 221 10.55 -44.20 -8.30
C SER A 221 11.14 -42.93 -8.91
N VAL A 222 10.90 -41.76 -8.30
CA VAL A 222 11.48 -40.49 -8.75
C VAL A 222 12.99 -40.45 -8.51
N VAL A 223 13.45 -40.92 -7.35
CA VAL A 223 14.89 -41.01 -7.01
C VAL A 223 15.62 -41.92 -8.01
N ASP A 224 15.09 -43.12 -8.28
CA ASP A 224 15.67 -44.06 -9.24
C ASP A 224 15.70 -43.48 -10.67
N TRP A 225 14.63 -42.78 -11.07
CA TRP A 225 14.58 -42.12 -12.37
C TRP A 225 15.59 -40.97 -12.49
N ILE A 226 15.77 -40.16 -11.44
CA ILE A 226 16.75 -39.06 -11.44
C ILE A 226 18.18 -39.61 -11.49
N ALA A 227 18.46 -40.69 -10.75
CA ALA A 227 19.76 -41.35 -10.73
C ALA A 227 20.13 -41.89 -12.12
N ARG A 228 19.17 -42.41 -12.89
CA ARG A 228 19.41 -43.02 -14.21
C ARG A 228 19.35 -42.02 -15.37
N ASN A 229 18.40 -41.09 -15.36
CA ASN A 229 18.03 -40.31 -16.56
C ASN A 229 18.28 -38.80 -16.44
N GLY A 230 18.25 -38.23 -15.22
CA GLY A 230 18.54 -36.81 -14.93
C GLY A 230 17.82 -35.77 -15.81
N SER A 231 18.17 -34.49 -15.66
CA SER A 231 17.53 -33.39 -16.42
C SER A 231 18.04 -33.22 -17.87
N GLN A 232 19.05 -34.00 -18.27
CA GLN A 232 19.70 -33.90 -19.59
C GLN A 232 20.13 -35.26 -20.17
N GLY A 233 19.50 -36.37 -19.77
CA GLY A 233 19.88 -37.72 -20.24
C GLY A 233 21.19 -38.25 -19.64
N ARG A 234 21.73 -37.55 -18.64
CA ARG A 234 22.85 -37.98 -17.81
C ARG A 234 22.35 -38.07 -16.38
N GLY A 235 22.43 -39.24 -15.77
CA GLY A 235 22.08 -39.47 -14.39
C GLY A 235 22.73 -38.46 -13.45
N ASN A 236 22.02 -38.03 -12.41
CA ASN A 236 22.56 -37.12 -11.41
C ASN A 236 22.26 -37.63 -9.99
N GLU A 237 23.20 -38.42 -9.48
CA GLU A 237 23.13 -39.05 -8.16
C GLU A 237 23.02 -38.01 -7.03
N VAL A 238 23.62 -36.83 -7.20
CA VAL A 238 23.58 -35.75 -6.21
C VAL A 238 22.15 -35.23 -6.00
N TYR A 239 21.37 -35.08 -7.08
CA TYR A 239 19.96 -34.69 -6.95
C TYR A 239 19.08 -35.84 -6.43
N ALA A 240 19.40 -37.08 -6.78
CA ALA A 240 18.69 -38.25 -6.27
C ALA A 240 18.84 -38.36 -4.73
N LEU A 241 20.06 -38.17 -4.22
CA LEU A 241 20.35 -38.12 -2.79
C LEU A 241 19.69 -36.92 -2.11
N ALA A 242 19.70 -35.74 -2.73
CA ALA A 242 19.04 -34.56 -2.17
C ALA A 242 17.52 -34.76 -1.99
N VAL A 243 16.84 -35.40 -2.94
CA VAL A 243 15.41 -35.70 -2.85
C VAL A 243 15.12 -36.72 -1.74
N LEU A 244 15.96 -37.75 -1.60
CA LEU A 244 15.82 -38.77 -0.56
C LEU A 244 16.03 -38.16 0.83
N LEU A 245 17.04 -37.31 0.99
CA LEU A 245 17.35 -36.62 2.25
C LEU A 245 16.26 -35.61 2.63
N GLN A 246 15.62 -34.95 1.65
CA GLN A 246 14.48 -34.08 1.89
C GLN A 246 13.25 -34.83 2.43
N HIS A 247 13.02 -36.06 1.95
CA HIS A 247 11.88 -36.87 2.36
C HIS A 247 12.05 -37.40 3.79
N THR A 248 13.27 -37.76 4.18
CA THR A 248 13.55 -38.35 5.49
C THR A 248 13.71 -37.31 6.61
N GLN A 249 14.05 -36.06 6.30
CA GLN A 249 14.39 -35.04 7.32
C GLN A 249 13.48 -33.80 7.39
N GLU A 250 12.35 -33.74 6.67
CA GLU A 250 11.40 -32.60 6.71
C GLU A 250 12.02 -31.19 6.52
N PHE A 251 13.19 -31.08 5.89
CA PHE A 251 13.80 -29.77 5.66
C PHE A 251 13.02 -28.93 4.64
N VAL A 252 13.20 -27.61 4.69
CA VAL A 252 12.69 -26.68 3.66
C VAL A 252 13.71 -26.62 2.50
N PRO A 253 13.31 -26.69 1.21
CA PRO A 253 14.26 -26.80 0.08
C PRO A 253 15.31 -25.69 -0.04
N ALA A 254 15.04 -24.52 0.55
CA ALA A 254 15.98 -23.40 0.57
C ALA A 254 17.16 -23.63 1.55
N SER A 255 16.97 -24.45 2.59
CA SER A 255 17.94 -24.66 3.67
C SER A 255 19.05 -25.66 3.30
N CYS A 256 18.77 -26.64 2.45
CA CYS A 256 19.71 -27.73 2.12
C CYS A 256 20.94 -27.28 1.30
N ARG A 257 20.92 -26.09 0.67
CA ARG A 257 22.06 -25.57 -0.10
C ARG A 257 23.23 -25.07 0.77
N GLY A 258 23.03 -24.92 2.08
CA GLY A 258 24.03 -24.41 3.01
C GLY A 258 24.61 -25.43 3.99
N CYS A 259 24.18 -26.71 3.93
CA CYS A 259 24.64 -27.74 4.86
C CYS A 259 26.13 -28.05 4.59
N ARG A 260 27.02 -27.52 5.43
CA ARG A 260 28.42 -27.94 5.49
C ARG A 260 28.51 -29.16 6.41
N CYS A 261 29.14 -30.24 5.93
CA CYS A 261 29.50 -31.36 6.79
C CYS A 261 30.51 -30.85 7.82
N GLY A 262 30.07 -30.70 9.07
CA GLY A 262 30.97 -30.45 10.19
C GLY A 262 31.89 -31.65 10.33
N THR A 263 33.16 -31.47 9.99
CA THR A 263 34.22 -32.46 10.22
C THR A 263 34.52 -32.41 11.72
N SER A 264 33.80 -33.19 12.53
CA SER A 264 34.24 -33.52 13.89
C SER A 264 35.21 -34.69 13.78
N LEU A 265 36.50 -34.37 13.96
CA LEU A 265 37.57 -35.31 14.29
C LEU A 265 37.26 -36.04 15.60
#